data_AF-A0A7X0ED40-F1
#
_entry.id   AF-A0A7X0ED40-F1
#
_cell.length_a   1.000
_cell.length_b   1.000
_cell.length_c   1.000
_cell.angle_alpha   90.00
_cell.angle_beta   90.00
_cell.angle_gamma   90.00
#
_symmetry.space_group_name_H-M   'P 1'
#
loop_
_entity.id
_entity.type
_entity.pdbx_description
1 polymer ?
#
loop_
_entity_poly.entity_id
_entity_poly.type
_entity_poly.pdbx_seq_one_letter_code
_entity_poly.pdbx_strand_id
1 'polypeptide(L)'
;MPPRSRGAVPRAPAPTVSAALAGVPVTTSLSGKVGRTPSTSDDLKSMAIAAWHKRGVAMIRLDDLPNEFDRLAVEAIATTLYGKRTPSA
;
A
#
# COMPACT_ATOMS: atom_id res chain seq x y z
N MET A 1 -28.85 -52.32 23.93
CA MET A 1 -28.85 -51.48 22.72
C MET A 1 -28.23 -50.12 23.06
N PRO A 2 -27.05 -49.77 22.52
CA PRO A 2 -26.42 -48.47 22.77
C PRO A 2 -26.91 -47.38 21.79
N PRO A 3 -26.98 -46.11 22.19
CA PRO A 3 -27.26 -44.99 21.28
C PRO A 3 -25.99 -44.47 20.57
N ARG A 4 -26.23 -43.91 19.38
CA ARG A 4 -25.28 -43.57 18.30
C ARG A 4 -24.22 -42.51 18.68
N SER A 5 -22.95 -42.83 18.47
CA SER A 5 -21.85 -41.85 18.45
C SER A 5 -21.88 -41.03 17.15
N ARG A 6 -21.92 -39.70 17.26
CA ARG A 6 -21.72 -38.75 16.16
C ARG A 6 -20.30 -38.89 15.61
N GLY A 7 -20.17 -39.10 14.30
CA GLY A 7 -18.89 -39.03 13.61
C GLY A 7 -18.30 -37.62 13.72
N ALA A 8 -17.04 -37.53 14.16
CA ALA A 8 -16.23 -36.34 14.08
C ALA A 8 -15.67 -36.21 12.66
N VAL A 9 -15.95 -35.10 11.99
CA VAL A 9 -15.38 -34.76 10.69
C VAL A 9 -13.92 -34.33 10.91
N PRO A 10 -12.92 -34.88 10.20
CA PRO A 10 -11.57 -34.37 10.29
C PRO A 10 -11.53 -32.94 9.74
N ARG A 11 -11.19 -31.99 10.63
CA ARG A 11 -10.95 -30.58 10.29
C ARG A 11 -9.72 -30.52 9.38
N ALA A 12 -9.92 -30.12 8.13
CA ALA A 12 -8.83 -29.85 7.19
C ALA A 12 -7.88 -28.78 7.79
N PRO A 13 -6.55 -28.92 7.60
CA PRO A 13 -5.61 -27.89 8.02
C PRO A 13 -5.85 -26.60 7.20
N ALA A 14 -5.82 -25.46 7.88
CA ALA A 14 -5.93 -24.14 7.26
C ALA A 14 -4.79 -23.96 6.23
N PRO A 15 -5.03 -23.28 5.10
CA PRO A 15 -3.95 -22.93 4.20
C PRO A 15 -3.03 -21.93 4.90
N THR A 16 -1.83 -22.37 5.27
CA THR A 16 -0.72 -21.49 5.60
C THR A 16 -0.39 -20.70 4.32
N VAL A 17 -0.87 -19.47 4.23
CA VAL A 17 -0.48 -18.58 3.14
C VAL A 17 0.90 -18.03 3.47
N SER A 18 1.93 -18.80 3.16
CA SER A 18 3.29 -18.29 3.07
C SER A 18 3.36 -17.29 1.92
N ALA A 19 3.36 -16.00 2.25
CA ALA A 19 3.56 -14.92 1.30
C ALA A 19 5.03 -14.88 0.84
N ALA A 20 5.45 -15.90 0.08
CA ALA A 20 6.61 -15.80 -0.80
C ALA A 20 6.10 -15.29 -2.15
N LEU A 21 6.02 -13.96 -2.29
CA LEU A 21 5.80 -13.30 -3.59
C LEU A 21 7.09 -13.44 -4.42
N ALA A 22 7.34 -14.66 -4.91
CA ALA A 22 8.13 -14.86 -6.11
C ALA A 22 7.32 -14.23 -7.26
N GLY A 23 7.82 -13.12 -7.78
CA GLY A 23 7.12 -12.25 -8.71
C GLY A 23 6.54 -13.00 -9.91
N VAL A 24 5.22 -13.00 -10.03
CA VAL A 24 4.56 -13.16 -11.32
C VAL A 24 4.91 -11.92 -12.13
N PRO A 25 5.61 -12.03 -13.27
CA PRO A 25 5.89 -10.87 -14.11
C PRO A 25 4.55 -10.36 -14.65
N VAL A 26 4.03 -9.31 -14.04
CA VAL A 26 2.86 -8.61 -14.56
C VAL A 26 3.31 -7.97 -15.88
N THR A 27 2.83 -8.51 -17.00
CA THR A 27 3.05 -7.96 -18.33
C THR A 27 2.15 -6.74 -18.51
N THR A 28 2.52 -5.64 -17.85
CA THR A 28 1.87 -4.35 -18.11
C THR A 28 2.46 -3.77 -19.40
N SER A 29 1.71 -2.92 -20.11
CA SER A 29 2.26 -2.15 -21.26
C SER A 29 3.43 -1.21 -20.87
N LEU A 30 3.76 -1.16 -19.57
CA LEU A 30 4.91 -0.48 -18.98
C LEU A 30 6.15 -1.39 -18.88
N SER A 31 6.02 -2.71 -19.00
CA SER A 31 7.12 -3.67 -18.97
C SER A 31 8.06 -3.42 -20.15
N GLY A 32 9.19 -2.77 -19.88
CA GLY A 32 10.17 -2.31 -20.89
C GLY A 32 10.19 -0.80 -21.15
N LYS A 33 9.20 -0.04 -20.65
CA LYS A 33 9.18 1.43 -20.68
C LYS A 33 9.55 2.07 -19.33
N VAL A 34 9.40 1.32 -18.24
CA VAL A 34 9.89 1.75 -16.93
C VAL A 34 11.42 1.72 -17.00
N GLY A 35 12.03 2.91 -17.13
CA GLY A 35 13.47 3.07 -16.90
C GLY A 35 13.85 2.62 -15.49
N ARG A 36 15.13 2.76 -15.11
CA ARG A 36 15.60 2.40 -13.77
C ARG A 36 14.65 2.98 -12.71
N THR A 37 14.00 2.11 -11.94
CA THR A 37 13.16 2.54 -10.83
C THR A 37 14.02 3.42 -9.91
N PRO A 38 13.59 4.64 -9.58
CA PRO A 38 14.34 5.51 -8.67
C PRO A 38 14.49 4.76 -7.35
N SER A 39 15.70 4.29 -7.09
CA SER A 39 16.01 3.41 -5.96
C SER A 39 16.97 4.08 -4.98
N THR A 40 17.54 5.22 -5.36
CA THR A 40 18.40 6.03 -4.49
C THR A 40 17.61 7.21 -3.93
N SER A 41 18.05 7.72 -2.77
CA SER A 41 17.45 8.92 -2.16
C SER A 41 17.55 10.16 -3.06
N ASP A 42 18.63 10.26 -3.86
CA ASP A 42 18.82 11.36 -4.80
C ASP A 42 17.83 11.29 -5.97
N ASP A 43 17.62 10.10 -6.54
CA ASP A 43 16.62 9.89 -7.59
C ASP A 43 15.21 10.27 -7.09
N LEU A 44 14.85 9.89 -5.86
CA LEU A 44 13.56 10.24 -5.26
C LEU A 44 13.41 11.75 -5.04
N LYS A 45 14.47 12.45 -4.64
CA LYS A 45 14.45 13.91 -4.51
C LYS A 45 14.29 14.59 -5.87
N SER A 46 15.04 14.15 -6.89
CA SER A 46 14.91 14.69 -8.25
C SER A 46 13.51 14.48 -8.82
N MET A 47 12.90 13.32 -8.54
CA MET A 47 11.52 13.01 -8.90
C MET A 47 10.52 13.93 -8.18
N ALA A 48 10.70 14.17 -6.89
CA ALA A 48 9.86 15.10 -6.12
C ALA A 48 9.97 16.54 -6.65
N ILE A 49 11.19 17.00 -6.95
CA ILE A 49 11.44 18.32 -7.56
C ILE A 49 10.74 18.40 -8.93
N ALA A 50 10.87 17.37 -9.77
CA ALA A 50 10.21 17.33 -11.07
C ALA A 50 8.67 17.30 -10.94
N ALA A 51 8.12 16.57 -9.98
CA ALA A 51 6.69 16.53 -9.72
C ALA A 51 6.16 17.91 -9.31
N TRP A 52 6.90 18.64 -8.48
CA TRP A 52 6.55 20.01 -8.11
C TRP A 52 6.55 20.94 -9.32
N HIS A 53 7.68 21.03 -10.04
CA HIS A 53 7.83 22.01 -11.11
C HIS A 53 7.02 21.71 -12.37
N LYS A 54 6.77 20.43 -12.69
CA LYS A 54 6.08 20.04 -13.93
C LYS A 54 4.60 19.72 -13.75
N ARG A 55 4.20 19.31 -12.55
CA ARG A 55 2.83 18.84 -12.27
C ARG A 55 2.15 19.55 -11.10
N GLY A 56 2.88 20.39 -10.36
CA GLY A 56 2.33 21.07 -9.18
C GLY A 56 2.00 20.12 -8.04
N VAL A 57 2.65 18.95 -7.98
CA VAL A 57 2.38 17.93 -6.96
C VAL A 57 3.54 17.89 -5.96
N ALA A 58 3.22 17.97 -4.67
CA ALA A 58 4.18 17.81 -3.58
C ALA A 58 3.80 16.60 -2.72
N MET A 59 4.81 15.82 -2.33
CA MET A 59 4.66 14.74 -1.35
C MET A 59 5.14 15.26 0.00
N ILE A 60 4.22 15.40 0.95
CA ILE A 60 4.51 15.89 2.29
C ILE A 60 3.93 14.90 3.28
N ARG A 61 4.72 14.48 4.28
CA ARG A 61 4.18 13.65 5.36
C ARG A 61 3.28 14.50 6.23
N LEU A 62 2.16 13.94 6.67
CA LEU A 62 1.18 14.64 7.49
C LEU A 62 1.80 15.20 8.78
N ASP A 63 2.79 14.50 9.34
CA ASP A 63 3.53 14.89 10.54
C ASP A 63 4.49 16.06 10.31
N ASP A 64 4.93 16.27 9.07
CA ASP A 64 5.82 17.38 8.69
C ASP A 64 5.01 18.70 8.51
N LEU A 65 3.67 18.66 8.56
CA LEU A 65 2.84 19.87 8.57
C LEU A 65 2.89 20.52 9.98
N PRO A 66 3.33 21.78 10.09
CA PRO A 66 3.48 22.45 11.38
C PRO A 66 2.14 22.86 12.00
N ASN A 67 1.14 23.14 11.16
CA ASN A 67 -0.18 23.59 11.59
C ASN A 67 -1.15 22.42 11.67
N GLU A 68 -1.79 22.27 12.83
CA GLU A 68 -2.77 21.23 13.10
C GLU A 68 -4.03 21.36 12.22
N PHE A 69 -4.47 22.59 11.93
CA PHE A 69 -5.64 22.81 11.06
C PHE A 69 -5.36 22.36 9.63
N ASP A 70 -4.17 22.66 9.10
CA ASP A 70 -3.77 22.24 7.76
C ASP A 70 -3.66 20.71 7.69
N ARG A 71 -3.17 20.09 8.78
CA ARG A 71 -3.10 18.63 8.90
C ARG A 71 -4.49 17.99 8.80
N LEU A 72 -5.46 18.48 9.57
CA LEU A 72 -6.83 17.99 9.54
C LEU A 72 -7.50 18.20 8.18
N ALA A 73 -7.27 19.36 7.55
CA ALA A 73 -7.82 19.66 6.23
C ALA A 73 -7.28 18.69 5.17
N VAL A 74 -5.95 18.49 5.12
CA VAL A 74 -5.32 17.55 4.20
C VAL A 74 -5.77 16.11 4.47
N GLU A 75 -5.92 15.73 5.73
CA GLU A 75 -6.43 14.40 6.12
C GLU A 75 -7.87 14.18 5.66
N ALA A 76 -8.75 15.17 5.83
CA ALA A 76 -10.13 15.10 5.40
C ALA A 76 -10.22 14.96 3.86
N ILE A 77 -9.47 15.78 3.12
CA ILE A 77 -9.39 15.71 1.66
C ILE A 77 -8.89 14.32 1.22
N ALA A 78 -7.80 13.85 1.83
CA ALA A 78 -7.25 12.53 1.53
C ALA A 78 -8.25 11.41 1.85
N THR A 79 -9.01 11.53 2.94
CA THR A 79 -10.05 10.56 3.33
C THR A 79 -11.19 10.54 2.32
N THR A 80 -11.58 11.69 1.77
CA THR A 80 -12.60 11.77 0.72
C THR A 80 -12.12 11.15 -0.59
N LEU A 81 -10.85 11.38 -0.96
CA LEU A 81 -10.29 10.91 -2.22
C LEU A 81 -9.90 9.43 -2.21
N TYR A 82 -9.33 8.95 -1.10
CA TYR A 82 -8.68 7.65 -1.01
C TYR A 82 -9.27 6.74 0.08
N GLY A 83 -10.27 7.21 0.83
CA GLY A 83 -10.83 6.50 1.97
C GLY A 83 -10.01 6.70 3.25
N LYS A 84 -10.54 6.19 4.38
CA LYS A 84 -9.86 6.32 5.67
C LYS A 84 -8.51 5.62 5.64
N ARG A 85 -7.48 6.31 6.16
CA ARG A 85 -6.15 5.73 6.33
C ARG A 85 -6.22 4.63 7.39
N THR A 86 -5.86 3.40 7.04
CA THR A 86 -5.59 2.35 8.03
C THR A 86 -4.23 2.64 8.64
N PRO A 87 -4.13 2.90 9.96
CA PRO A 87 -2.82 2.96 10.59
C PRO A 87 -2.18 1.58 10.45
N SER A 88 -1.03 1.51 9.77
CA SER A 88 -0.20 0.31 9.86
C SER A 88 0.33 0.25 11.28
N ALA A 89 -0.11 -0.76 12.03
CA ALA A 89 0.45 -1.11 13.33
C ALA A 89 1.93 -1.52 13.21
#